data_AF-A0A9R0TAD7-F1
#
_entry.id   AF-A0A9R0TAD7-F1
#
_cell.length_a   1.000
_cell.length_b   1.000
_cell.length_c   1.000
_cell.angle_alpha   90.00
_cell.angle_beta   90.00
_cell.angle_gamma   90.00
#
_symmetry.space_group_name_H-M   'P 1'
#
loop_
_entity.id
_entity.type
_entity.pdbx_description
1 polymer ?
#
loop_
_entity_poly.entity_id
_entity_poly.type
_entity_poly.pdbx_seq_one_letter_code
_entity_poly.pdbx_strand_id
1 'polypeptide(L)'
;MAASLSKTLGLRLRGSGGHRLLPSRPSTSHAPQPPPPPAAAPLPPDLFPRAGAGKEAGAWSKLFLFAPGAITFGLGTWQLFRRQEKLEMLEYRTRRLEMEPVAWNETVSSAVSSDPAVLEFRKIVCEGDFDTEKSVFLGPRSRSISGVTENGYYVITPLIPRPTEPGSLQSPILVNRGWIPRAWRDKSMQDQQDLGETLDVKEADKKTNEKGTWWKFWSKKPESSPEIEKPVKPPVRVIGVIRGSEKPSIFVPPNEPSNGQWFYVDVPMIARACGLPENTVYIEDMNEDISASNPYPLPKDANALIHHSVMPDDHLKYTFTWYTLSAAVTYMAAKRIKAKKVRL
;
A
#
# COMPACT_ATOMS: atom_id res chain seq x y z
N MET A 1 11.94 29.46 26.39
CA MET A 1 11.23 30.68 26.83
C MET A 1 9.77 30.56 26.42
N ALA A 2 8.87 30.71 27.40
CA ALA A 2 7.40 30.97 27.39
C ALA A 2 6.52 30.33 26.27
N ALA A 3 5.71 29.29 26.57
CA ALA A 3 4.34 29.28 27.16
C ALA A 3 3.24 29.52 26.09
N SER A 4 2.49 28.51 25.60
CA SER A 4 1.39 27.73 26.21
C SER A 4 0.25 28.56 26.81
N LEU A 5 -0.91 28.58 26.14
CA LEU A 5 -2.20 28.96 26.72
C LEU A 5 -3.34 28.09 26.16
N SER A 6 -3.84 27.23 27.05
CA SER A 6 -5.16 26.57 27.00
C SER A 6 -6.13 27.31 27.93
N LYS A 7 -7.44 27.27 27.60
CA LYS A 7 -8.66 27.17 28.46
C LYS A 7 -9.84 27.88 27.77
N THR A 8 -10.94 27.26 27.35
CA THR A 8 -12.06 26.60 28.09
C THR A 8 -12.74 27.43 29.18
N LEU A 9 -14.06 27.65 28.99
CA LEU A 9 -15.19 27.86 29.94
C LEU A 9 -16.23 28.76 29.23
N GLY A 10 -17.55 28.59 29.31
CA GLY A 10 -18.41 27.74 30.12
C GLY A 10 -19.82 28.37 30.14
N LEU A 11 -20.84 27.53 29.91
CA LEU A 11 -22.29 27.63 30.17
C LEU A 11 -22.92 28.95 30.69
N ARG A 12 -24.11 29.29 30.15
CA ARG A 12 -25.35 29.33 30.97
C ARG A 12 -26.65 29.28 30.16
N LEU A 13 -27.54 28.37 30.59
CA LEU A 13 -28.97 28.26 30.27
C LEU A 13 -29.78 29.36 30.98
N ARG A 14 -30.89 29.83 30.37
CA ARG A 14 -32.23 29.90 30.99
C ARG A 14 -33.29 30.32 29.96
N GLY A 15 -34.38 29.56 29.88
CA GLY A 15 -35.57 29.92 29.10
C GLY A 15 -36.59 30.73 29.90
N SER A 16 -37.61 31.21 29.18
CA SER A 16 -39.04 31.23 29.56
C SER A 16 -39.82 32.08 28.55
N GLY A 17 -41.03 31.63 28.23
CA GLY A 17 -41.89 32.18 27.19
C GLY A 17 -42.62 33.48 27.55
N GLY A 18 -43.39 33.96 26.59
CA GLY A 18 -44.27 35.12 26.72
C GLY A 18 -44.94 35.49 25.39
N HIS A 19 -46.22 35.14 25.27
CA HIS A 19 -47.14 35.62 24.24
C HIS A 19 -47.29 37.15 24.26
N ARG A 20 -47.39 37.80 23.09
CA ARG A 20 -48.08 39.09 22.87
C ARG A 20 -48.37 39.28 21.37
N LEU A 21 -49.63 39.17 20.97
CA LEU A 21 -50.62 40.25 20.77
C LEU A 21 -50.40 41.06 19.48
N LEU A 22 -51.36 40.88 18.57
CA LEU A 22 -51.65 41.69 17.38
C LEU A 22 -51.95 43.16 17.74
N PRO A 23 -51.69 44.11 16.83
CA PRO A 23 -52.43 45.36 16.79
C PRO A 23 -53.40 45.43 15.61
N SER A 24 -54.45 46.18 15.92
CA SER A 24 -55.70 46.48 15.25
C SER A 24 -55.63 47.27 13.94
N ARG A 25 -56.64 47.02 13.13
CA ARG A 25 -57.07 47.69 11.89
C ARG A 25 -57.84 48.99 12.19
N PRO A 26 -57.81 49.99 11.28
CA PRO A 26 -58.91 50.95 11.14
C PRO A 26 -59.72 50.73 9.85
N SER A 27 -61.04 50.83 10.02
CA SER A 27 -62.11 51.12 9.04
C SER A 27 -61.85 52.44 8.28
N THR A 28 -62.37 52.84 7.12
CA THR A 28 -63.37 52.38 6.12
C THR A 28 -63.27 53.41 4.97
N SER A 29 -63.36 53.02 3.69
CA SER A 29 -63.95 53.89 2.66
C SER A 29 -64.55 53.05 1.53
N HIS A 30 -65.78 53.38 1.18
CA HIS A 30 -66.57 52.83 0.08
C HIS A 30 -65.83 52.83 -1.26
N ALA A 31 -65.90 51.70 -1.97
CA ALA A 31 -65.71 51.61 -3.41
C ALA A 31 -66.94 50.89 -4.01
N PRO A 32 -67.48 51.34 -5.16
CA PRO A 32 -68.71 50.81 -5.75
C PRO A 32 -68.48 49.39 -6.30
N GLN A 33 -69.48 48.51 -6.13
CA GLN A 33 -69.43 47.15 -6.69
C GLN A 33 -69.58 47.17 -8.22
N PRO A 34 -68.84 46.33 -8.96
CA PRO A 34 -69.07 46.15 -10.39
C PRO A 34 -70.39 45.40 -10.64
N PRO A 35 -71.03 45.59 -11.81
CA PRO A 35 -72.30 44.93 -12.13
C PRO A 35 -72.13 43.41 -12.25
N PRO A 36 -73.19 42.62 -11.97
CA PRO A 36 -73.14 41.17 -12.11
C PRO A 36 -72.96 40.77 -13.60
N PRO A 37 -72.22 39.68 -13.88
CA PRO A 37 -72.10 39.18 -15.24
C PRO A 37 -73.45 38.63 -15.76
N PRO A 38 -73.71 38.69 -17.08
CA PRO A 38 -74.94 38.15 -17.66
C PRO A 38 -75.05 36.63 -17.45
N ALA A 39 -76.30 36.15 -17.37
CA ALA A 39 -76.65 34.75 -17.14
C ALA A 39 -75.96 33.80 -18.15
N ALA A 40 -75.41 32.71 -17.61
CA ALA A 40 -74.69 31.69 -18.36
C ALA A 40 -75.56 31.06 -19.47
N ALA A 41 -75.05 31.07 -20.70
CA ALA A 41 -75.53 30.16 -21.74
C ALA A 41 -75.19 28.71 -21.36
N PRO A 42 -76.06 27.72 -21.60
CA PRO A 42 -75.75 26.32 -21.30
C PRO A 42 -74.60 25.86 -22.20
N LEU A 43 -73.54 25.35 -21.57
CA LEU A 43 -72.38 24.75 -22.25
C LEU A 43 -72.81 23.48 -23.02
N PRO A 44 -72.24 23.20 -24.20
CA PRO A 44 -72.46 21.91 -24.87
C PRO A 44 -71.88 20.78 -24.00
N PRO A 45 -72.54 19.62 -23.91
CA PRO A 45 -71.87 18.43 -23.42
C PRO A 45 -70.77 18.08 -24.43
N ASP A 46 -69.64 17.58 -23.96
CA ASP A 46 -68.56 16.99 -24.78
C ASP A 46 -67.33 17.86 -25.13
N LEU A 47 -66.76 18.56 -24.13
CA LEU A 47 -65.36 19.03 -24.20
C LEU A 47 -64.40 18.35 -23.22
N PHE A 48 -64.71 17.14 -22.75
CA PHE A 48 -63.70 16.27 -22.14
C PHE A 48 -63.57 14.95 -22.90
N PRO A 49 -62.65 14.85 -23.88
CA PRO A 49 -62.11 13.57 -24.27
C PRO A 49 -61.34 12.98 -23.08
N ARG A 50 -61.99 12.03 -22.41
CA ARG A 50 -61.45 10.85 -21.70
C ARG A 50 -60.00 10.97 -21.20
N ALA A 51 -59.84 10.94 -19.88
CA ALA A 51 -58.58 10.63 -19.20
C ALA A 51 -57.85 9.47 -19.91
N GLY A 52 -56.78 9.80 -20.61
CA GLY A 52 -55.90 8.86 -21.28
C GLY A 52 -55.19 8.00 -20.24
N ALA A 53 -55.57 6.72 -20.20
CA ALA A 53 -54.72 5.56 -19.90
C ALA A 53 -53.59 5.74 -18.85
N GLY A 54 -53.94 5.99 -17.58
CA GLY A 54 -53.03 5.76 -16.45
C GLY A 54 -52.83 4.28 -16.11
N LYS A 55 -52.41 3.43 -17.06
CA LYS A 55 -52.29 1.96 -16.85
C LYS A 55 -50.85 1.39 -16.91
N GLU A 56 -49.87 2.16 -17.37
CA GLU A 56 -48.47 1.72 -17.45
C GLU A 56 -47.75 1.75 -16.09
N ALA A 57 -48.12 2.69 -15.20
CA ALA A 57 -47.44 2.90 -13.91
C ALA A 57 -47.50 1.69 -12.94
N GLY A 58 -48.45 0.76 -13.12
CA GLY A 58 -48.69 -0.35 -12.20
C GLY A 58 -47.82 -1.60 -12.42
N ALA A 59 -47.34 -1.84 -13.63
CA ALA A 59 -46.50 -3.01 -13.95
C ALA A 59 -45.01 -2.70 -13.67
N TRP A 60 -44.53 -1.57 -14.19
CA TRP A 60 -43.17 -1.08 -13.96
C TRP A 60 -42.89 -0.84 -12.47
N SER A 61 -43.84 -0.24 -11.72
CA SER A 61 -43.71 -0.05 -10.27
C SER A 61 -43.54 -1.36 -9.48
N LYS A 62 -44.16 -2.47 -9.93
CA LYS A 62 -43.99 -3.79 -9.32
C LYS A 62 -42.63 -4.41 -9.66
N LEU A 63 -42.14 -4.20 -10.88
CA LEU A 63 -40.83 -4.68 -11.30
C LEU A 63 -39.71 -3.97 -10.54
N PHE A 64 -39.85 -2.66 -10.27
CA PHE A 64 -38.90 -1.90 -9.46
C PHE A 64 -38.70 -2.47 -8.04
N LEU A 65 -39.69 -3.16 -7.47
CA LEU A 65 -39.54 -3.81 -6.15
C LEU A 65 -38.49 -4.94 -6.15
N PHE A 66 -38.20 -5.52 -7.33
CA PHE A 66 -37.19 -6.56 -7.48
C PHE A 66 -35.80 -6.02 -7.78
N ALA A 67 -35.66 -4.71 -8.08
CA ALA A 67 -34.37 -4.11 -8.44
C ALA A 67 -33.29 -4.31 -7.35
N PRO A 68 -33.55 -4.13 -6.04
CA PRO A 68 -32.56 -4.44 -5.01
C PRO A 68 -32.14 -5.91 -5.00
N GLY A 69 -33.07 -6.84 -5.29
CA GLY A 69 -32.79 -8.28 -5.40
C GLY A 69 -31.90 -8.62 -6.59
N ALA A 70 -32.17 -8.03 -7.75
CA ALA A 70 -31.34 -8.16 -8.94
C ALA A 70 -29.94 -7.58 -8.73
N ILE A 71 -29.81 -6.40 -8.11
CA ILE A 71 -28.52 -5.77 -7.82
C ILE A 71 -27.67 -6.66 -6.89
N THR A 72 -28.25 -7.11 -5.78
CA THR A 72 -27.55 -7.96 -4.80
C THR A 72 -27.21 -9.34 -5.38
N PHE A 73 -28.05 -9.89 -6.25
CA PHE A 73 -27.71 -11.08 -7.02
C PHE A 73 -26.49 -10.83 -7.92
N GLY A 74 -26.50 -9.73 -8.68
CA GLY A 74 -25.37 -9.33 -9.51
C GLY A 74 -24.07 -9.15 -8.73
N LEU A 75 -24.14 -8.54 -7.53
CA LEU A 75 -23.00 -8.44 -6.62
C LEU A 75 -22.50 -9.81 -6.15
N GLY A 76 -23.41 -10.73 -5.80
CA GLY A 76 -23.04 -12.10 -5.43
C GLY A 76 -22.33 -12.84 -6.58
N THR A 77 -22.84 -12.70 -7.81
CA THR A 77 -22.20 -13.28 -9.00
C THR A 77 -20.84 -12.66 -9.28
N TRP A 78 -20.72 -11.34 -9.16
CA TRP A 78 -19.44 -10.65 -9.29
C TRP A 78 -18.42 -11.11 -8.24
N GLN A 79 -18.84 -11.31 -6.98
CA GLN A 79 -17.96 -11.84 -5.92
C GLN A 79 -17.48 -13.27 -6.23
N LEU A 80 -18.32 -14.10 -6.86
CA LEU A 80 -17.93 -15.45 -7.26
C LEU A 80 -16.88 -15.43 -8.38
N PHE A 81 -17.03 -14.58 -9.40
CA PHE A 81 -16.00 -14.40 -10.42
C PHE A 81 -14.71 -13.84 -9.83
N ARG A 82 -14.82 -12.85 -8.95
CA ARG A 82 -13.66 -12.25 -8.28
C ARG A 82 -12.91 -13.27 -7.41
N ARG A 83 -13.63 -14.19 -6.77
CA ARG A 83 -13.03 -15.34 -6.07
C ARG A 83 -12.21 -16.21 -7.01
N GLN A 84 -12.75 -16.53 -8.18
CA GLN A 84 -12.07 -17.37 -9.17
C GLN A 84 -10.78 -16.73 -9.67
N GLU A 85 -10.82 -15.44 -10.02
CA GLU A 85 -9.63 -14.65 -10.39
C GLU A 85 -8.58 -14.66 -9.26
N LYS A 86 -9.02 -14.59 -8.00
CA LYS A 86 -8.13 -14.64 -6.83
C LYS A 86 -7.50 -16.02 -6.65
N LEU A 87 -8.24 -17.10 -6.87
CA LEU A 87 -7.70 -18.45 -6.82
C LEU A 87 -6.63 -18.66 -7.89
N GLU A 88 -6.93 -18.29 -9.14
CA GLU A 88 -5.99 -18.41 -10.25
C GLU A 88 -4.70 -17.61 -10.02
N MET A 89 -4.84 -16.38 -9.49
CA MET A 89 -3.69 -15.57 -9.10
C MET A 89 -2.83 -16.23 -8.01
N LEU A 90 -3.46 -16.79 -6.98
CA LEU A 90 -2.74 -17.46 -5.89
C LEU A 90 -2.05 -18.73 -6.40
N GLU A 91 -2.76 -19.57 -7.16
CA GLU A 91 -2.20 -20.79 -7.73
C GLU A 91 -1.00 -20.48 -8.64
N TYR A 92 -1.13 -19.47 -9.51
CA TYR A 92 -0.03 -19.02 -10.37
C TYR A 92 1.21 -18.65 -9.55
N ARG A 93 1.04 -17.87 -8.47
CA ARG A 93 2.16 -17.42 -7.63
C ARG A 93 2.76 -18.56 -6.81
N THR A 94 1.92 -19.35 -6.15
CA THR A 94 2.33 -20.49 -5.34
C THR A 94 3.15 -21.47 -6.19
N ARG A 95 2.65 -21.84 -7.37
CA ARG A 95 3.37 -22.72 -8.28
C ARG A 95 4.76 -22.20 -8.67
N ARG A 96 4.92 -20.88 -8.80
CA ARG A 96 6.18 -20.23 -9.16
C ARG A 96 7.16 -20.14 -8.00
N LEU A 97 6.64 -19.96 -6.78
CA LEU A 97 7.42 -19.99 -5.53
C LEU A 97 7.87 -21.41 -5.18
N GLU A 98 7.12 -22.44 -5.57
CA GLU A 98 7.47 -23.85 -5.35
C GLU A 98 8.47 -24.39 -6.37
N MET A 99 8.67 -23.71 -7.50
CA MET A 99 9.70 -24.10 -8.47
C MET A 99 11.10 -23.97 -7.88
N GLU A 100 11.99 -24.85 -8.34
CA GLU A 100 13.40 -24.78 -8.00
C GLU A 100 14.01 -23.40 -8.32
N PRO A 101 14.83 -22.84 -7.41
CA PRO A 101 15.53 -21.59 -7.63
C PRO A 101 16.41 -21.62 -8.88
N VAL A 102 16.30 -20.58 -9.70
CA VAL A 102 17.13 -20.43 -10.91
C VAL A 102 18.44 -19.72 -10.54
N ALA A 103 19.58 -20.25 -10.99
CA ALA A 103 20.85 -19.54 -10.86
C ALA A 103 20.79 -18.22 -11.63
N TRP A 104 21.12 -17.12 -10.96
CA TRP A 104 21.22 -15.80 -11.59
C TRP A 104 22.38 -15.84 -12.60
N ASN A 105 22.11 -15.48 -13.85
CA ASN A 105 23.10 -15.41 -14.93
C ASN A 105 22.70 -14.32 -15.96
N GLU A 106 23.53 -14.07 -16.97
CA GLU A 106 23.28 -13.03 -17.99
C GLU A 106 21.98 -13.26 -18.78
N THR A 107 21.64 -14.51 -19.10
CA THR A 107 20.41 -14.85 -19.82
C THR A 107 19.17 -14.50 -18.99
N VAL A 108 19.19 -14.86 -17.70
CA VAL A 108 18.13 -14.52 -16.74
C VAL A 108 18.09 -13.01 -16.54
N SER A 109 19.23 -12.35 -16.37
CA SER A 109 19.32 -10.89 -16.23
C SER A 109 18.75 -10.15 -17.43
N SER A 110 19.09 -10.58 -18.65
CA SER A 110 18.61 -9.99 -19.90
C SER A 110 17.11 -10.22 -20.10
N ALA A 111 16.61 -11.42 -19.79
CA ALA A 111 15.18 -11.73 -19.87
C ALA A 111 14.35 -10.87 -18.91
N VAL A 112 14.79 -10.73 -17.65
CA VAL A 112 14.09 -9.91 -16.65
C VAL A 112 14.23 -8.42 -16.94
N SER A 113 15.38 -7.98 -17.43
CA SER A 113 15.59 -6.59 -17.84
C SER A 113 14.66 -6.18 -18.99
N SER A 114 14.32 -7.12 -19.88
CA SER A 114 13.43 -6.87 -21.01
C SER A 114 11.95 -6.85 -20.60
N ASP A 115 11.54 -7.81 -19.77
CA ASP A 115 10.21 -7.84 -19.16
C ASP A 115 10.28 -8.45 -17.75
N PRO A 116 10.25 -7.61 -16.71
CA PRO A 116 10.30 -8.07 -15.32
C PRO A 116 9.14 -9.01 -14.94
N ALA A 117 8.00 -8.93 -15.64
CA ALA A 117 6.84 -9.78 -15.37
C ALA A 117 7.10 -11.26 -15.72
N VAL A 118 8.01 -11.54 -16.65
CA VAL A 118 8.30 -12.91 -17.13
C VAL A 118 8.80 -13.82 -16.01
N LEU A 119 9.61 -13.28 -15.09
CA LEU A 119 10.14 -14.03 -13.94
C LEU A 119 9.58 -13.59 -12.59
N GLU A 120 8.55 -12.73 -12.57
CA GLU A 120 7.90 -12.36 -11.31
C GLU A 120 7.46 -13.62 -10.54
N PHE A 121 7.68 -13.60 -9.23
CA PHE A 121 7.45 -14.71 -8.30
C PHE A 121 8.35 -15.95 -8.49
N ARG A 122 9.37 -15.93 -9.35
CA ARG A 122 10.41 -16.99 -9.35
C ARG A 122 11.45 -16.73 -8.27
N LYS A 123 11.86 -17.83 -7.64
CA LYS A 123 13.07 -17.88 -6.82
C LYS A 123 14.31 -17.85 -7.72
N ILE A 124 15.29 -17.06 -7.33
CA ILE A 124 16.63 -17.06 -7.90
C ILE A 124 17.68 -17.23 -6.81
N VAL A 125 18.85 -17.71 -7.21
CA VAL A 125 20.06 -17.75 -6.37
C VAL A 125 21.10 -16.84 -6.97
N CYS A 126 21.67 -15.95 -6.16
CA CYS A 126 22.70 -15.02 -6.56
C CYS A 126 23.77 -14.91 -5.47
N GLU A 127 24.98 -14.55 -5.86
CA GLU A 127 26.13 -14.40 -4.97
C GLU A 127 26.81 -13.05 -5.23
N GLY A 128 27.23 -12.38 -4.16
CA GLY A 128 27.89 -11.09 -4.27
C GLY A 128 28.19 -10.46 -2.91
N ASP A 129 28.47 -9.16 -2.93
CA ASP A 129 28.70 -8.34 -1.75
C ASP A 129 27.62 -7.26 -1.63
N PHE A 130 27.09 -7.08 -0.42
CA PHE A 130 26.16 -6.00 -0.16
C PHE A 130 26.90 -4.65 -0.07
N ASP A 131 26.51 -3.69 -0.90
CA ASP A 131 26.92 -2.29 -0.81
C ASP A 131 26.03 -1.57 0.21
N THR A 132 26.38 -1.69 1.49
CA THR A 132 25.57 -1.16 2.60
C THR A 132 25.53 0.35 2.67
N GLU A 133 26.51 1.04 2.07
CA GLU A 133 26.54 2.51 2.00
C GLU A 133 25.42 3.05 1.12
N LYS A 134 24.96 2.23 0.16
CA LYS A 134 23.84 2.55 -0.74
C LYS A 134 22.53 1.88 -0.34
N SER A 135 22.42 1.41 0.91
CA SER A 135 21.17 0.87 1.43
C SER A 135 20.08 1.93 1.52
N VAL A 136 18.89 1.58 1.07
CA VAL A 136 17.67 2.40 1.15
C VAL A 136 16.75 1.85 2.24
N PHE A 137 16.25 2.75 3.10
CA PHE A 137 15.32 2.43 4.18
C PHE A 137 13.91 2.87 3.81
N LEU A 138 13.04 1.90 3.58
CA LEU A 138 11.67 2.12 3.12
C LEU A 138 10.69 2.01 4.29
N GLY A 139 9.99 3.09 4.61
CA GLY A 139 8.99 3.10 5.67
C GLY A 139 8.14 4.37 5.74
N PRO A 140 7.23 4.46 6.73
CA PRO A 140 7.06 3.49 7.82
C PRO A 140 6.44 2.15 7.38
N ARG A 141 6.94 1.04 7.92
CA ARG A 141 6.37 -0.31 7.77
C ARG A 141 6.05 -0.91 9.13
N SER A 142 4.78 -1.15 9.41
CA SER A 142 4.34 -1.77 10.65
C SER A 142 4.42 -3.29 10.57
N ARG A 143 4.90 -3.93 11.64
CA ARG A 143 4.90 -5.39 11.81
C ARG A 143 4.42 -5.72 13.23
N SER A 144 3.64 -6.79 13.36
CA SER A 144 3.29 -7.33 14.69
C SER A 144 4.39 -8.27 15.16
N ILE A 145 4.97 -8.00 16.32
CA ILE A 145 6.00 -8.80 16.97
C ILE A 145 5.48 -9.14 18.36
N SER A 146 5.27 -10.44 18.62
CA SER A 146 4.76 -10.92 19.90
C SER A 146 3.45 -10.23 20.35
N GLY A 147 2.58 -9.88 19.41
CA GLY A 147 1.31 -9.20 19.65
C GLY A 147 1.40 -7.68 19.79
N VAL A 148 2.61 -7.10 19.76
CA VAL A 148 2.83 -5.65 19.78
C VAL A 148 3.10 -5.16 18.36
N THR A 149 2.38 -4.13 17.92
CA THR A 149 2.64 -3.50 16.62
C THR A 149 3.81 -2.53 16.76
N GLU A 150 4.89 -2.81 16.04
CA GLU A 150 6.06 -1.94 15.96
C GLU A 150 6.21 -1.39 14.54
N ASN A 151 6.60 -0.12 14.44
CA ASN A 151 6.92 0.50 13.16
C ASN A 151 8.43 0.40 12.91
N GLY A 152 8.77 0.13 11.66
CA GLY A 152 10.14 -0.06 11.20
C GLY A 152 10.30 0.29 9.73
N TYR A 153 11.33 -0.28 9.12
CA TYR A 153 11.68 -0.08 7.71
C TYR A 153 11.96 -1.42 7.03
N TYR A 154 11.75 -1.50 5.72
CA TYR A 154 12.44 -2.49 4.90
C TYR A 154 13.81 -1.94 4.50
N VAL A 155 14.84 -2.78 4.50
CA VAL A 155 16.19 -2.41 4.05
C VAL A 155 16.42 -3.00 2.68
N ILE A 156 16.54 -2.15 1.68
CA ILE A 156 16.86 -2.53 0.31
C ILE A 156 18.32 -2.21 0.06
N THR A 157 19.13 -3.21 -0.28
CA THR A 157 20.57 -3.05 -0.45
C THR A 157 21.01 -3.60 -1.80
N PRO A 158 21.82 -2.87 -2.57
CA PRO A 158 22.47 -3.41 -3.75
C PRO A 158 23.34 -4.62 -3.40
N LEU A 159 23.14 -5.73 -4.10
CA LEU A 159 24.08 -6.85 -4.12
C LEU A 159 24.95 -6.69 -5.38
N ILE A 160 26.21 -6.37 -5.17
CA ILE A 160 27.20 -6.19 -6.22
C ILE A 160 27.83 -7.54 -6.52
N PRO A 161 27.85 -7.99 -7.79
CA PRO A 161 28.44 -9.27 -8.12
C PRO A 161 29.93 -9.25 -7.84
N ARG A 162 30.46 -10.38 -7.36
CA ARG A 162 31.90 -10.62 -7.37
C ARG A 162 32.29 -11.30 -8.68
N PRO A 163 33.36 -10.85 -9.34
CA PRO A 163 33.96 -11.63 -10.42
C PRO A 163 34.59 -12.88 -9.81
N THR A 164 33.85 -13.99 -9.81
CA THR A 164 34.36 -15.29 -9.33
C THR A 164 35.11 -16.06 -10.43
N GLU A 165 34.76 -15.87 -11.71
CA GLU A 165 35.39 -16.49 -12.88
C GLU A 165 35.23 -15.59 -14.13
N PRO A 166 36.03 -15.76 -15.21
CA PRO A 166 35.77 -15.11 -16.50
C PRO A 166 34.39 -15.52 -17.04
N GLY A 167 33.42 -14.61 -17.03
CA GLY A 167 32.01 -14.87 -17.39
C GLY A 167 31.05 -14.99 -16.20
N SER A 168 31.51 -14.75 -14.97
CA SER A 168 30.65 -14.64 -13.79
C SER A 168 29.89 -13.29 -13.76
N LEU A 169 28.67 -13.34 -13.22
CA LEU A 169 27.63 -12.30 -13.16
C LEU A 169 28.07 -10.84 -13.34
N GLN A 170 27.53 -10.16 -14.36
CA GLN A 170 27.95 -8.80 -14.74
C GLN A 170 27.07 -7.65 -14.17
N SER A 171 25.87 -7.93 -13.65
CA SER A 171 24.92 -6.88 -13.27
C SER A 171 24.54 -6.89 -11.78
N PRO A 172 24.51 -5.72 -11.13
CA PRO A 172 24.04 -5.60 -9.75
C PRO A 172 22.52 -5.84 -9.66
N ILE A 173 22.06 -6.26 -8.48
CA ILE A 173 20.64 -6.44 -8.18
C ILE A 173 20.27 -5.70 -6.89
N LEU A 174 19.00 -5.33 -6.75
CA LEU A 174 18.47 -4.78 -5.51
C LEU A 174 17.84 -5.90 -4.68
N VAL A 175 18.25 -6.02 -3.42
CA VAL A 175 17.73 -7.03 -2.50
C VAL A 175 17.04 -6.34 -1.35
N ASN A 176 15.74 -6.56 -1.19
CA ASN A 176 15.07 -6.28 0.07
C ASN A 176 15.40 -7.38 1.07
N ARG A 177 16.29 -7.04 2.01
CA ARG A 177 16.80 -7.96 3.03
C ARG A 177 15.81 -8.21 4.16
N GLY A 178 14.73 -7.44 4.21
CA GLY A 178 13.68 -7.60 5.21
C GLY A 178 13.51 -6.40 6.14
N TRP A 179 12.66 -6.62 7.13
CA TRP A 179 12.18 -5.62 8.07
C TRP A 179 13.16 -5.41 9.23
N ILE A 180 13.34 -4.15 9.63
CA ILE A 180 14.11 -3.75 10.81
C ILE A 180 13.28 -2.80 11.69
N PRO A 181 13.43 -2.85 13.03
CA PRO A 181 12.83 -1.87 13.92
C PRO A 181 13.58 -0.53 13.81
N ARG A 182 12.93 0.56 14.18
CA ARG A 182 13.54 1.91 14.14
C ARG A 182 14.86 1.98 14.91
N ALA A 183 14.89 1.40 16.11
CA ALA A 183 16.08 1.40 16.96
C ALA A 183 17.29 0.70 16.33
N TRP A 184 17.07 -0.30 15.46
CA TRP A 184 18.16 -0.99 14.77
C TRP A 184 18.85 -0.07 13.77
N ARG A 185 18.08 0.70 12.98
CA ARG A 185 18.62 1.64 12.01
C ARG A 185 19.47 2.71 12.70
N ASP A 186 18.94 3.28 13.78
CA ASP A 186 19.60 4.38 14.48
C ASP A 186 20.94 3.89 15.09
N LYS A 187 20.97 2.66 15.62
CA LYS A 187 22.22 2.03 16.09
C LYS A 187 23.20 1.74 14.96
N SER A 188 22.77 1.18 13.83
CA SER A 188 23.66 0.88 12.71
C SER A 188 24.31 2.14 12.13
N MET A 189 23.59 3.26 12.13
CA MET A 189 24.12 4.56 11.68
C MET A 189 25.17 5.10 12.66
N GLN A 190 24.95 4.95 13.96
CA GLN A 190 25.93 5.33 14.98
C GLN A 190 27.20 4.46 14.88
N ASP A 191 27.06 3.13 14.79
CA ASP A 191 28.19 2.22 14.68
C ASP A 191 29.06 2.51 13.43
N GLN A 192 28.44 2.92 12.32
CA GLN A 192 29.16 3.35 11.10
C GLN A 192 29.92 4.67 11.31
N GLN A 193 29.33 5.64 12.02
CA GLN A 193 30.00 6.90 12.35
C GLN A 193 31.19 6.68 13.29
N ASP A 194 31.02 5.88 14.33
CA ASP A 194 32.07 5.56 15.30
C ASP A 194 33.24 4.79 14.64
N LEU A 195 32.94 3.88 13.70
CA LEU A 195 33.98 3.20 12.89
C LEU A 195 34.71 4.16 11.95
N GLY A 196 34.02 5.13 11.36
CA GLY A 196 34.64 6.19 10.56
C GLY A 196 35.58 7.08 11.40
N GLU A 197 35.11 7.55 12.56
CA GLU A 197 35.90 8.37 13.49
C GLU A 197 37.13 7.62 14.01
N THR A 198 37.01 6.33 14.34
CA THR A 198 38.16 5.53 14.81
C THR A 198 39.21 5.27 13.73
N LEU A 199 38.82 5.22 12.46
CA LEU A 199 39.75 5.12 11.33
C LEU A 199 40.43 6.48 11.06
N ASP A 200 39.68 7.58 11.09
CA ASP A 200 40.22 8.94 10.93
C ASP A 200 41.16 9.33 12.07
N VAL A 201 40.86 8.96 13.32
CA VAL A 201 41.75 9.18 14.46
C VAL A 201 43.06 8.38 14.31
N LYS A 202 43.00 7.14 13.80
CA LYS A 202 44.20 6.34 13.52
C LYS A 202 45.03 6.89 12.36
N GLU A 203 44.40 7.50 11.35
CA GLU A 203 45.12 8.21 10.29
C GLU A 203 45.71 9.55 10.76
N ALA A 204 45.00 10.27 11.62
CA ALA A 204 45.47 11.52 12.22
C ALA A 204 46.66 11.30 13.16
N ASP A 205 46.61 10.26 14.00
CA ASP A 205 47.70 9.90 14.91
C ASP A 205 48.95 9.42 14.16
N LYS A 206 48.76 8.87 12.95
CA LYS A 206 49.85 8.55 12.02
C LYS A 206 50.45 9.79 11.34
N LYS A 207 49.72 10.91 11.26
CA LYS A 207 50.19 12.19 10.67
C LYS A 207 50.78 13.16 11.70
N THR A 208 50.57 12.97 13.01
CA THR A 208 51.06 13.90 14.05
C THR A 208 52.42 13.58 14.66
N ASN A 209 53.14 12.55 14.21
CA ASN A 209 54.49 12.23 14.70
C ASN A 209 55.58 12.48 13.65
N GLU A 210 55.64 13.69 13.10
CA GLU A 210 56.78 14.18 12.30
C GLU A 210 57.47 15.38 12.98
N LYS A 211 57.86 15.26 14.24
CA LYS A 211 58.90 16.14 14.82
C LYS A 211 59.80 15.38 15.79
N GLY A 212 60.89 14.85 15.26
CA GLY A 212 61.96 14.27 16.08
C GLY A 212 63.14 13.85 15.22
N THR A 213 64.15 14.69 15.13
CA THR A 213 65.38 14.56 14.34
C THR A 213 66.31 13.46 14.86
N TRP A 214 65.84 12.20 14.96
CA TRP A 214 66.61 11.06 15.49
C TRP A 214 66.64 9.82 14.58
N TRP A 215 65.86 9.80 13.50
CA TRP A 215 65.67 8.62 12.62
C TRP A 215 66.80 8.37 11.59
N LYS A 216 67.72 9.32 11.38
CA LYS A 216 68.78 9.20 10.35
C LYS A 216 69.84 8.12 10.63
N PHE A 217 69.81 7.46 11.79
CA PHE A 217 70.79 6.47 12.18
C PHE A 217 70.35 5.01 12.02
N TRP A 218 69.08 4.72 11.66
CA TRP A 218 68.54 3.34 11.66
C TRP A 218 67.83 2.91 10.36
N SER A 219 68.23 3.43 9.20
CA SER A 219 67.65 3.02 7.92
C SER A 219 68.30 1.75 7.36
N LYS A 220 68.09 0.60 8.01
CA LYS A 220 67.97 -0.67 7.26
C LYS A 220 66.55 -0.71 6.71
N LYS A 221 66.44 -0.73 5.39
CA LYS A 221 65.19 -0.86 4.63
C LYS A 221 64.41 -2.07 5.17
N PRO A 222 63.22 -1.92 5.77
CA PRO A 222 62.39 -3.08 6.04
C PRO A 222 61.77 -3.50 4.72
N GLU A 223 62.16 -4.68 4.25
CA GLU A 223 61.41 -5.48 3.29
C GLU A 223 59.97 -5.59 3.75
N SER A 224 59.06 -5.37 2.80
CA SER A 224 57.64 -5.76 2.80
C SER A 224 56.94 -5.68 4.16
N SER A 225 56.25 -4.56 4.42
CA SER A 225 55.07 -4.64 5.28
C SER A 225 54.13 -5.69 4.67
N PRO A 226 53.67 -6.69 5.43
CA PRO A 226 52.60 -7.53 4.92
C PRO A 226 51.43 -6.59 4.69
N GLU A 227 51.01 -6.51 3.43
CA GLU A 227 49.68 -6.07 3.07
C GLU A 227 48.74 -6.87 3.98
N ILE A 228 48.10 -6.18 4.93
CA ILE A 228 47.11 -6.81 5.79
C ILE A 228 45.97 -7.15 4.85
N GLU A 229 46.04 -8.33 4.23
CA GLU A 229 44.93 -8.91 3.47
C GLU A 229 43.75 -8.93 4.43
N LYS A 230 42.80 -8.00 4.22
CA LYS A 230 41.52 -8.03 4.92
C LYS A 230 40.98 -9.44 4.71
N PRO A 231 40.53 -10.16 5.76
CA PRO A 231 40.04 -11.52 5.60
C PRO A 231 38.96 -11.51 4.51
N VAL A 232 39.24 -12.21 3.40
CA VAL A 232 38.34 -12.29 2.25
C VAL A 232 37.12 -13.06 2.72
N LYS A 233 36.07 -12.34 3.13
CA LYS A 233 34.81 -12.95 3.52
C LYS A 233 34.25 -13.72 2.31
N PRO A 234 33.68 -14.92 2.50
CA PRO A 234 32.99 -15.62 1.40
C PRO A 234 31.84 -14.77 0.86
N PRO A 235 31.44 -14.95 -0.41
CA PRO A 235 30.38 -14.14 -1.00
C PRO A 235 29.07 -14.43 -0.28
N VAL A 236 28.24 -13.39 -0.16
CA VAL A 236 26.91 -13.57 0.40
C VAL A 236 26.06 -14.25 -0.65
N ARG A 237 25.60 -15.46 -0.33
CA ARG A 237 24.64 -16.21 -1.13
C ARG A 237 23.23 -15.82 -0.73
N VAL A 238 22.46 -15.31 -1.68
CA VAL A 238 21.08 -14.86 -1.48
C VAL A 238 20.15 -15.73 -2.32
N ILE A 239 19.14 -16.31 -1.67
CA ILE A 239 17.98 -16.90 -2.34
C ILE A 239 16.85 -15.91 -2.19
N GLY A 240 16.34 -15.36 -3.29
CA GLY A 240 15.27 -14.37 -3.24
C GLY A 240 14.26 -14.53 -4.35
N VAL A 241 13.09 -13.91 -4.17
CA VAL A 241 11.98 -13.94 -5.11
C VAL A 241 11.94 -12.65 -5.91
N ILE A 242 11.91 -12.75 -7.24
CA ILE A 242 11.77 -11.60 -8.13
C ILE A 242 10.42 -10.91 -7.92
N ARG A 243 10.46 -9.59 -7.73
CA ARG A 243 9.29 -8.73 -7.55
C ARG A 243 9.43 -7.46 -8.38
N GLY A 244 8.30 -6.84 -8.75
CA GLY A 244 8.27 -5.52 -9.36
C GLY A 244 8.02 -4.39 -8.35
N SER A 245 7.94 -3.16 -8.87
CA SER A 245 7.53 -1.99 -8.11
C SER A 245 6.13 -2.16 -7.49
N GLU A 246 5.95 -1.57 -6.32
CA GLU A 246 4.67 -1.48 -5.66
C GLU A 246 3.77 -0.44 -6.34
N LYS A 247 2.46 -0.65 -6.25
CA LYS A 247 1.45 0.33 -6.66
C LYS A 247 0.90 1.03 -5.41
N PRO A 248 1.36 2.26 -5.10
CA PRO A 248 0.90 2.96 -3.91
C PRO A 248 -0.57 3.35 -4.01
N SER A 249 -1.21 3.52 -2.85
CA SER A 249 -2.55 4.12 -2.74
C SER A 249 -2.48 5.64 -2.89
N ILE A 250 -3.60 6.28 -3.22
CA ILE A 250 -3.71 7.75 -3.37
C ILE A 250 -3.36 8.54 -2.10
N PHE A 251 -3.32 7.88 -0.94
CA PHE A 251 -2.97 8.50 0.34
C PHE A 251 -1.49 8.33 0.73
N VAL A 252 -0.72 7.57 -0.05
CA VAL A 252 0.71 7.37 0.18
C VAL A 252 1.46 8.55 -0.45
N PRO A 253 2.29 9.29 0.31
CA PRO A 253 3.11 10.36 -0.25
C PRO A 253 4.10 9.83 -1.32
N PRO A 254 4.55 10.69 -2.26
CA PRO A 254 5.60 10.33 -3.20
C PRO A 254 6.94 10.09 -2.47
N ASN A 255 7.79 9.24 -3.05
CA ASN A 255 9.17 9.07 -2.59
C ASN A 255 9.99 10.36 -2.81
N GLU A 256 10.91 10.68 -1.89
CA GLU A 256 11.85 11.80 -1.98
C GLU A 256 13.31 11.29 -1.86
N PRO A 257 13.94 10.87 -2.97
CA PRO A 257 15.27 10.28 -2.95
C PRO A 257 16.36 11.20 -2.39
N SER A 258 16.28 12.51 -2.65
CA SER A 258 17.24 13.51 -2.17
C SER A 258 17.28 13.62 -0.65
N ASN A 259 16.16 13.33 0.01
CA ASN A 259 16.01 13.37 1.46
C ASN A 259 16.08 11.97 2.10
N GLY A 260 16.34 10.93 1.29
CA GLY A 260 16.34 9.54 1.74
C GLY A 260 14.97 9.05 2.23
N GLN A 261 13.86 9.69 1.82
CA GLN A 261 12.51 9.30 2.26
C GLN A 261 11.85 8.39 1.22
N TRP A 262 11.51 7.18 1.63
CA TRP A 262 10.94 6.15 0.76
C TRP A 262 9.72 5.51 1.42
N PHE A 263 8.56 5.61 0.79
CA PHE A 263 7.28 5.12 1.31
C PHE A 263 6.80 3.83 0.63
N TYR A 264 7.19 3.62 -0.63
CA TYR A 264 6.83 2.43 -1.42
C TYR A 264 7.99 2.03 -2.34
N VAL A 265 7.98 0.76 -2.78
CA VAL A 265 9.06 0.24 -3.64
C VAL A 265 8.84 0.77 -5.05
N ASP A 266 9.72 1.65 -5.50
CA ASP A 266 9.84 2.07 -6.89
C ASP A 266 11.22 1.62 -7.38
N VAL A 267 11.27 0.48 -8.07
CA VAL A 267 12.52 -0.19 -8.43
C VAL A 267 13.43 0.73 -9.29
N PRO A 268 12.96 1.35 -10.39
CA PRO A 268 13.77 2.29 -11.15
C PRO A 268 14.28 3.48 -10.34
N MET A 269 13.44 4.05 -9.46
CA MET A 269 13.83 5.19 -8.65
C MET A 269 14.88 4.81 -7.60
N ILE A 270 14.71 3.68 -6.92
CA ILE A 270 15.68 3.14 -5.95
C ILE A 270 16.99 2.81 -6.65
N ALA A 271 16.93 2.14 -7.81
CA ALA A 271 18.11 1.81 -8.59
C ALA A 271 18.93 3.06 -8.92
N ARG A 272 18.29 4.13 -9.42
CA ARG A 272 18.95 5.41 -9.67
C ARG A 272 19.58 6.03 -8.43
N ALA A 273 18.87 6.01 -7.30
CA ALA A 273 19.39 6.53 -6.04
C ALA A 273 20.63 5.76 -5.57
N CYS A 274 20.70 4.46 -5.86
CA CYS A 274 21.86 3.61 -5.62
C CYS A 274 22.94 3.70 -6.74
N GLY A 275 22.76 4.55 -7.76
CA GLY A 275 23.69 4.66 -8.89
C GLY A 275 23.69 3.43 -9.82
N LEU A 276 22.58 2.70 -9.88
CA LEU A 276 22.39 1.51 -10.72
C LEU A 276 21.46 1.80 -11.91
N PRO A 277 21.51 0.98 -12.98
CA PRO A 277 20.58 1.10 -14.11
C PRO A 277 19.09 0.97 -13.71
N GLU A 278 18.19 1.69 -14.37
CA GLU A 278 16.74 1.66 -14.04
C GLU A 278 16.09 0.28 -14.23
N ASN A 279 16.65 -0.57 -15.11
CA ASN A 279 16.23 -1.95 -15.33
C ASN A 279 16.86 -2.95 -14.34
N THR A 280 17.49 -2.46 -13.27
CA THR A 280 18.03 -3.32 -12.20
C THR A 280 16.93 -4.19 -11.60
N VAL A 281 17.23 -5.47 -11.45
CA VAL A 281 16.27 -6.43 -10.91
C VAL A 281 16.16 -6.30 -9.41
N TYR A 282 14.92 -6.39 -8.91
CA TYR A 282 14.60 -6.35 -7.50
C TYR A 282 14.10 -7.71 -7.01
N ILE A 283 14.65 -8.16 -5.88
CA ILE A 283 14.25 -9.40 -5.21
C ILE A 283 13.92 -9.17 -3.74
N GLU A 284 13.00 -9.96 -3.21
CA GLU A 284 12.77 -10.12 -1.78
C GLU A 284 13.62 -11.28 -1.28
N ASP A 285 14.50 -11.03 -0.32
CA ASP A 285 15.31 -12.07 0.32
C ASP A 285 14.40 -13.08 1.04
N MET A 286 14.69 -14.37 0.86
CA MET A 286 14.01 -15.49 1.51
C MET A 286 14.95 -16.25 2.44
N ASN A 287 16.15 -15.75 2.71
CA ASN A 287 17.11 -16.46 3.53
C ASN A 287 16.70 -16.47 5.01
N GLU A 288 16.24 -17.62 5.51
CA GLU A 288 15.80 -17.80 6.89
C GLU A 288 16.96 -18.02 7.88
N ASP A 289 18.22 -18.00 7.43
CA ASP A 289 19.42 -18.19 8.25
C ASP A 289 19.71 -16.98 9.18
N ILE A 290 18.77 -16.68 10.06
CA ILE A 290 18.84 -15.58 11.02
C ILE A 290 19.49 -16.11 12.30
N SER A 291 20.71 -15.64 12.58
CA SER A 291 21.38 -15.94 13.85
C SER A 291 20.64 -15.29 15.02
N ALA A 292 20.50 -16.02 16.12
CA ALA A 292 19.95 -15.47 17.37
C ALA A 292 20.76 -14.26 17.90
N SER A 293 22.05 -14.15 17.53
CA SER A 293 22.89 -13.00 17.90
C SER A 293 22.68 -11.76 17.02
N ASN A 294 22.10 -11.89 15.84
CA ASN A 294 21.77 -10.77 14.95
C ASN A 294 20.41 -11.03 14.27
N PRO A 295 19.29 -10.77 14.97
CA PRO A 295 17.94 -11.17 14.54
C PRO A 295 17.38 -10.34 13.38
N TYR A 296 18.12 -9.35 12.89
CA TYR A 296 17.69 -8.40 11.88
C TYR A 296 18.71 -8.29 10.74
N PRO A 297 18.27 -8.01 9.50
CA PRO A 297 16.88 -7.78 9.07
C PRO A 297 16.05 -9.07 9.04
N LEU A 298 14.73 -8.94 9.24
CA LEU A 298 13.75 -10.04 9.19
C LEU A 298 13.17 -10.16 7.77
N PRO A 299 13.55 -11.17 6.97
CA PRO A 299 13.03 -11.36 5.63
C PRO A 299 11.50 -11.46 5.59
N LYS A 300 10.93 -11.23 4.40
CA LYS A 300 9.51 -11.53 4.19
C LYS A 300 9.36 -13.04 4.07
N ASP A 301 8.38 -13.60 4.78
CA ASP A 301 8.03 -15.00 4.58
C ASP A 301 7.35 -15.20 3.20
N ALA A 302 7.42 -16.41 2.67
CA ALA A 302 6.81 -16.74 1.39
C ALA A 302 5.30 -16.52 1.37
N ASN A 303 4.63 -16.71 2.52
CA ASN A 303 3.18 -16.51 2.65
C ASN A 303 2.81 -15.03 2.46
N ALA A 304 3.63 -14.10 2.93
CA ALA A 304 3.43 -12.66 2.79
C ALA A 304 3.51 -12.20 1.32
N LEU A 305 4.19 -12.96 0.45
CA LEU A 305 4.25 -12.69 -0.99
C LEU A 305 2.98 -13.10 -1.74
N ILE A 306 2.21 -14.05 -1.20
CA ILE A 306 0.93 -14.50 -1.77
C ILE A 306 -0.27 -13.92 -1.03
N HIS A 307 -0.08 -13.43 0.19
CA HIS A 307 -1.16 -12.87 0.99
C HIS A 307 -1.63 -11.50 0.46
N HIS A 308 -2.94 -11.31 0.52
CA HIS A 308 -3.68 -10.12 0.15
C HIS A 308 -4.69 -9.80 1.25
N SER A 309 -5.12 -8.55 1.34
CA SER A 309 -6.11 -8.13 2.35
C SER A 309 -7.47 -8.82 2.23
N VAL A 310 -7.84 -9.27 1.03
CA VAL A 310 -9.09 -10.00 0.76
C VAL A 310 -8.75 -11.31 0.07
N MET A 311 -9.07 -12.42 0.74
CA MET A 311 -8.80 -13.78 0.27
C MET A 311 -9.99 -14.38 -0.52
N PRO A 312 -9.76 -15.46 -1.31
CA PRO A 312 -10.84 -16.19 -1.96
C PRO A 312 -11.97 -16.61 -1.01
N ASP A 313 -11.63 -17.01 0.21
CA ASP A 313 -12.62 -17.40 1.21
C ASP A 313 -13.46 -16.22 1.70
N ASP A 314 -12.90 -15.01 1.75
CA ASP A 314 -13.66 -13.81 2.08
C ASP A 314 -14.65 -13.48 0.96
N HIS A 315 -14.21 -13.58 -0.31
CA HIS A 315 -15.12 -13.47 -1.46
C HIS A 315 -16.24 -14.53 -1.42
N LEU A 316 -15.95 -15.74 -0.94
CA LEU A 316 -16.96 -16.78 -0.76
C LEU A 316 -17.98 -16.40 0.32
N LYS A 317 -17.53 -15.92 1.48
CA LYS A 317 -18.41 -15.43 2.56
C LYS A 317 -19.28 -14.27 2.07
N TYR A 318 -18.71 -13.34 1.31
CA TYR A 318 -19.49 -12.25 0.72
C TYR A 318 -20.49 -12.76 -0.32
N THR A 319 -20.14 -13.75 -1.14
CA THR A 319 -21.05 -14.37 -2.11
C THR A 319 -22.31 -14.90 -1.41
N PHE A 320 -22.15 -15.66 -0.32
CA PHE A 320 -23.28 -16.14 0.47
C PHE A 320 -24.11 -14.98 1.04
N THR A 321 -23.45 -13.96 1.60
CA THR A 321 -24.14 -12.78 2.16
C THR A 321 -25.03 -12.09 1.10
N TRP A 322 -24.50 -11.87 -0.09
CA TRP A 322 -25.23 -11.19 -1.17
C TRP A 322 -26.38 -12.03 -1.73
N TYR A 323 -26.21 -13.34 -1.89
CA TYR A 323 -27.28 -14.22 -2.33
C TYR A 323 -28.38 -14.38 -1.27
N THR A 324 -28.04 -14.46 0.02
CA THR A 324 -29.03 -14.45 1.10
C THR A 324 -29.83 -13.13 1.11
N LEU A 325 -29.15 -11.99 0.97
CA LEU A 325 -29.83 -10.70 0.89
C LEU A 325 -30.74 -10.62 -0.34
N SER A 326 -30.27 -11.08 -1.50
CA SER A 326 -31.06 -11.15 -2.73
C SER A 326 -32.33 -11.99 -2.59
N ALA A 327 -32.23 -13.17 -1.99
CA ALA A 327 -33.38 -14.03 -1.71
C ALA A 327 -34.37 -13.35 -0.75
N ALA A 328 -33.88 -12.72 0.32
CA ALA A 328 -34.72 -12.04 1.31
C ALA A 328 -35.49 -10.86 0.70
N VAL A 329 -34.83 -9.96 -0.04
CA VAL A 329 -35.50 -8.81 -0.65
C VAL A 329 -36.46 -9.21 -1.77
N THR A 330 -36.10 -10.22 -2.56
CA THR A 330 -36.97 -10.79 -3.59
C THR A 330 -38.22 -11.42 -2.96
N TYR A 331 -38.05 -12.15 -1.85
CA TYR A 331 -39.16 -12.71 -1.09
C TYR A 331 -40.09 -11.62 -0.53
N MET A 332 -39.52 -10.56 0.05
CA MET A 332 -40.29 -9.41 0.56
C MET A 332 -41.07 -8.71 -0.56
N ALA A 333 -40.45 -8.49 -1.73
CA ALA A 333 -41.11 -7.92 -2.90
C ALA A 333 -42.30 -8.80 -3.36
N ALA A 334 -42.09 -10.12 -3.46
CA ALA A 334 -43.14 -11.07 -3.81
C ALA A 334 -44.29 -11.08 -2.79
N LYS A 335 -43.98 -11.08 -1.49
CA LYS A 335 -44.98 -11.00 -0.41
C LYS A 335 -45.77 -9.69 -0.47
N ARG A 336 -45.10 -8.57 -0.74
CA ARG A 336 -45.73 -7.25 -0.87
C ARG A 336 -46.74 -7.19 -2.02
N ILE A 337 -46.40 -7.78 -3.16
CA ILE A 337 -47.29 -7.86 -4.33
C ILE A 337 -48.49 -8.78 -4.03
N LYS A 338 -48.26 -9.96 -3.44
CA LYS A 338 -49.33 -10.89 -3.06
C LYS A 338 -50.29 -10.27 -2.03
N ALA A 339 -49.79 -9.58 -1.01
CA ALA A 339 -50.61 -8.93 0.02
C ALA A 339 -51.50 -7.80 -0.55
N LYS A 340 -51.07 -7.10 -1.60
CA LYS A 340 -51.92 -6.12 -2.30
C LYS A 340 -53.05 -6.80 -3.08
N LYS A 341 -52.82 -7.99 -3.63
CA LYS A 341 -53.85 -8.74 -4.39
C LYS A 341 -54.99 -9.27 -3.51
N VAL A 342 -54.75 -9.44 -2.21
CA VAL A 342 -55.76 -9.94 -1.23
C VAL A 342 -56.61 -8.81 -0.63
N ARG A 343 -56.18 -7.54 -0.74
CA ARG A 343 -56.87 -6.37 -0.18
C ARG A 343 -57.69 -5.56 -1.21
N LEU A 344 -57.67 -5.98 -2.47
CA LEU A 344 -58.47 -5.46 -3.58
C LEU A 344 -59.50 -6.52 -3.94
#